data_AF-A0A2N0NCJ1-F1
#
_entry.id   AF-A0A2N0NCJ1-F1
#
_cell.length_a   1.000
_cell.length_b   1.000
_cell.length_c   1.000
_cell.angle_alpha   90.00
_cell.angle_beta   90.00
_cell.angle_gamma   90.00
#
_symmetry.space_group_name_H-M   'P 1'
#
loop_
_entity.id
_entity.type
_entity.pdbx_description
1 polymer ?
#
loop_
_entity_poly.entity_id
_entity_poly.type
_entity_poly.pdbx_seq_one_letter_code
_entity_poly.pdbx_strand_id
1 'polypeptide(L)'
;MLNEPNHLLWSSIRTIMLQKNLDVTLIKVPAHADDPLNNHVDALAKAAHTDSHLSSQPSSELLAPCILQFNCLPVDMNIRKFIRNIFDAKSLLTLALLPRFNSYSLTSDIDWACTKFCLNNNKQFVSHRNETKASSLQSELALSSM
;
A
#
# COMPACT_ATOMS: atom_id res chain seq x y z
N MET A 1 -10.46 -8.83 -6.87
CA MET A 1 -9.29 -8.13 -7.44
C MET A 1 -9.81 -7.26 -8.60
N LEU A 2 -10.28 -6.03 -8.34
CA LEU A 2 -10.95 -5.19 -9.36
C LEU A 2 -11.16 -3.72 -8.94
N ASN A 3 -10.29 -3.18 -8.08
CA ASN A 3 -10.35 -1.76 -7.67
C ASN A 3 -9.08 -1.00 -8.08
N GLU A 4 -8.36 -1.49 -9.09
CA GLU A 4 -7.31 -0.69 -9.70
C GLU A 4 -7.94 0.35 -10.63
N PRO A 5 -7.65 1.65 -10.43
CA PRO A 5 -8.24 2.69 -11.24
C PRO A 5 -7.59 2.71 -12.64
N ASN A 6 -8.34 2.38 -13.69
CA ASN A 6 -7.86 2.40 -15.10
C ASN A 6 -7.68 3.81 -15.70
N HIS A 7 -7.45 4.83 -14.87
CA HIS A 7 -7.38 6.24 -15.29
C HIS A 7 -6.24 6.52 -16.28
N LEU A 8 -5.09 5.86 -16.15
CA LEU A 8 -4.00 5.98 -17.12
C LEU A 8 -4.42 5.44 -18.50
N LEU A 9 -5.09 4.29 -18.55
CA LEU A 9 -5.59 3.70 -19.80
C LEU A 9 -6.58 4.64 -20.50
N TRP A 10 -7.55 5.19 -19.74
CA TRP A 10 -8.51 6.17 -20.27
C TRP A 10 -7.84 7.44 -20.76
N SER A 11 -6.82 7.92 -20.05
CA SER A 11 -6.03 9.07 -20.46
C SER A 11 -5.27 8.82 -21.76
N SER A 12 -4.71 7.62 -21.94
CA SER A 12 -4.06 7.19 -23.18
C SER A 12 -5.05 7.15 -24.34
N ILE A 13 -6.21 6.52 -24.17
CA ILE A 13 -7.27 6.46 -25.20
C ILE A 13 -7.64 7.87 -25.65
N ARG A 14 -7.94 8.77 -24.70
CA ARG A 14 -8.28 10.17 -25.01
C ARG A 14 -7.17 10.87 -25.79
N THR A 15 -5.91 10.65 -25.40
CA THR A 15 -4.78 11.28 -26.06
C THR A 15 -4.62 10.80 -27.50
N ILE A 16 -4.74 9.49 -27.73
CA ILE A 16 -4.70 8.90 -29.06
C ILE A 16 -5.81 9.49 -29.94
N MET A 17 -7.05 9.58 -29.42
CA MET A 17 -8.17 10.19 -30.14
C MET A 17 -7.87 11.63 -30.57
N LEU A 18 -7.31 12.45 -29.68
CA LEU A 18 -6.96 13.84 -29.98
C LEU A 18 -5.82 13.94 -31.00
N GLN A 19 -4.73 13.18 -30.81
CA GLN A 19 -3.55 13.24 -31.70
C GLN A 19 -3.84 12.72 -33.11
N LYS A 20 -4.73 11.74 -33.22
CA LYS A 20 -5.12 11.15 -34.50
C LYS A 20 -6.37 11.82 -35.09
N ASN A 21 -6.93 12.84 -34.43
CA ASN A 21 -8.15 13.54 -34.81
C ASN A 21 -9.30 12.56 -35.14
N LEU A 22 -9.50 11.57 -34.26
CA LEU A 22 -10.51 10.52 -34.43
C LEU A 22 -11.83 10.95 -33.78
N ASP A 23 -12.91 10.78 -34.52
CA ASP A 23 -14.27 10.78 -33.97
C ASP A 23 -14.68 9.32 -33.69
N VAL A 24 -14.89 8.98 -32.43
CA VAL A 24 -15.11 7.59 -31.98
C VAL A 24 -16.46 7.47 -31.31
N THR A 25 -17.28 6.56 -31.82
CA THR A 25 -18.54 6.16 -31.17
C THR A 25 -18.36 4.82 -30.46
N LEU A 26 -18.70 4.76 -29.17
CA LEU A 26 -18.67 3.51 -28.39
C LEU A 26 -20.02 2.80 -28.47
N ILE A 27 -20.01 1.59 -28.99
CA ILE A 27 -21.20 0.74 -29.13
C ILE A 27 -21.03 -0.47 -28.22
N LYS A 28 -21.99 -0.67 -27.32
CA LYS A 28 -22.02 -1.86 -26.46
C LYS A 28 -22.74 -2.99 -27.18
N VAL A 29 -22.04 -4.09 -27.42
CA VAL A 29 -22.59 -5.32 -27.99
C VAL A 29 -22.82 -6.35 -26.87
N PRO A 30 -23.94 -7.09 -26.84
CA PRO A 30 -24.14 -8.16 -25.87
C PRO A 30 -23.11 -9.29 -26.06
N ALA A 31 -22.57 -9.80 -24.95
CA ALA A 31 -21.66 -10.94 -24.99
C ALA A 31 -22.40 -12.18 -25.49
N HIS A 32 -21.71 -13.03 -26.26
CA HIS A 32 -22.23 -14.31 -26.77
C HIS A 32 -23.54 -14.19 -27.58
N ALA A 33 -23.81 -13.04 -28.19
CA ALA A 33 -24.97 -12.84 -29.07
C ALA A 33 -24.69 -13.19 -30.55
N ASP A 34 -23.69 -14.04 -30.78
CA ASP A 34 -23.25 -14.49 -32.10
C ASP A 34 -22.92 -13.38 -33.11
N ASP A 35 -22.53 -12.19 -32.63
CA ASP A 35 -21.97 -11.15 -33.49
C ASP A 35 -20.62 -11.62 -34.06
N PRO A 36 -20.48 -11.75 -35.39
CA PRO A 36 -19.31 -12.38 -35.99
C PRO A 36 -18.02 -11.58 -35.78
N LEU A 37 -18.09 -10.25 -35.70
CA LEU A 37 -16.92 -9.39 -35.48
C LEU A 37 -16.46 -9.46 -34.03
N ASN A 38 -17.39 -9.40 -33.09
CA ASN A 38 -17.10 -9.53 -31.67
C ASN A 38 -16.53 -10.92 -31.34
N ASN A 39 -17.10 -11.98 -31.93
CA ASN A 39 -16.60 -13.36 -31.79
C ASN A 39 -15.17 -13.50 -32.35
N HIS A 40 -14.88 -12.85 -33.48
CA HIS A 40 -13.54 -12.84 -34.05
C HIS A 40 -12.52 -12.16 -33.11
N VAL A 41 -12.85 -10.98 -32.58
CA VAL A 41 -11.98 -10.26 -31.65
C VAL A 41 -11.78 -11.03 -30.33
N ASP A 42 -12.83 -11.69 -29.81
CA ASP A 42 -12.72 -12.56 -28.62
C ASP A 42 -11.75 -13.73 -28.85
N ALA A 43 -11.82 -14.38 -30.01
CA ALA A 43 -10.88 -15.45 -30.37
C ALA A 43 -9.43 -14.95 -30.47
N LEU A 44 -9.22 -13.77 -31.07
CA LEU A 44 -7.89 -13.14 -31.12
C LEU A 44 -7.36 -12.81 -29.73
N ALA A 45 -8.20 -12.23 -28.87
CA ALA A 45 -7.82 -11.89 -27.49
C ALA A 45 -7.44 -13.14 -26.69
N LYS A 46 -8.19 -14.24 -26.84
CA LYS A 46 -7.88 -15.54 -26.22
C LYS A 46 -6.57 -16.13 -26.71
N ALA A 47 -6.29 -16.06 -28.01
CA ALA A 47 -5.04 -16.54 -28.58
C ALA A 47 -3.82 -15.74 -28.06
N ALA A 48 -3.97 -14.43 -27.90
CA ALA A 48 -2.92 -13.55 -27.36
C ALA A 48 -2.74 -13.66 -25.84
N HIS A 49 -3.71 -14.21 -25.10
CA HIS A 49 -3.65 -14.27 -23.63
C HIS A 49 -2.49 -15.12 -23.09
N THR A 50 -2.04 -16.12 -23.85
CA THR A 50 -0.89 -16.97 -23.49
C THR A 50 0.45 -16.45 -24.01
N ASP A 51 0.43 -15.36 -24.78
CA ASP A 51 1.62 -14.85 -25.46
C ASP A 51 2.40 -13.91 -24.53
N SER A 52 3.43 -14.46 -23.88
CA SER A 52 4.30 -13.74 -22.94
C SER A 52 5.13 -12.60 -23.58
N HIS A 53 5.09 -12.45 -24.91
CA HIS A 53 5.84 -11.43 -25.64
C HIS A 53 5.18 -10.05 -25.66
N LEU A 54 3.90 -9.94 -25.31
CA LEU A 54 3.24 -8.65 -25.16
C LEU A 54 3.56 -8.09 -23.78
N SER A 55 4.61 -7.26 -23.72
CA SER A 55 4.84 -6.41 -22.56
C SER A 55 3.58 -5.59 -22.31
N SER A 56 2.89 -5.87 -21.21
CA SER A 56 1.65 -5.21 -20.78
C SER A 56 1.87 -3.74 -20.39
N GLN A 57 3.11 -3.26 -20.48
CA GLN A 57 3.44 -1.88 -20.24
C GLN A 57 3.11 -1.08 -21.50
N PRO A 58 2.21 -0.08 -21.42
CA PRO A 58 2.10 0.91 -22.47
C PRO A 58 3.45 1.63 -22.51
N SER A 59 4.33 1.19 -23.40
CA SER A 59 5.60 1.85 -23.73
C SER A 59 5.38 3.10 -24.59
N SER A 60 4.13 3.39 -24.92
CA SER A 60 3.75 4.72 -25.33
C SER A 60 3.96 5.60 -24.11
N GLU A 61 5.03 6.42 -24.16
CA GLU A 61 5.11 7.69 -23.44
C GLU A 61 3.68 8.13 -23.16
N LEU A 62 3.31 8.20 -21.90
CA LEU A 62 1.95 8.52 -21.52
C LEU A 62 1.70 9.97 -21.99
N LEU A 63 1.28 10.11 -23.27
CA LEU A 63 1.27 11.35 -24.05
C LEU A 63 0.24 12.36 -23.52
N ALA A 64 -0.42 12.04 -22.41
CA ALA A 64 -1.37 12.93 -21.80
C ALA A 64 -0.59 14.04 -21.05
N PRO A 65 -0.85 15.32 -21.38
CA PRO A 65 -0.08 16.45 -20.87
C PRO A 65 -0.18 16.68 -19.35
N CYS A 66 -0.97 15.89 -18.63
CA CYS A 66 -1.25 16.07 -17.19
C CYS A 66 -0.98 14.82 -16.35
N ILE A 67 -0.16 13.87 -16.82
CA ILE A 67 0.19 12.70 -16.01
C ILE A 67 1.26 13.10 -15.00
N LEU A 68 0.88 13.03 -13.73
CA LEU A 68 1.79 13.23 -12.63
C LEU A 68 2.84 12.12 -12.64
N GLN A 69 4.12 12.49 -12.58
CA GLN A 69 5.22 11.55 -12.47
C GLN A 69 5.91 11.70 -11.12
N PHE A 70 6.40 10.58 -10.58
CA PHE A 70 7.20 10.53 -9.37
C PHE A 70 8.38 9.58 -9.61
N ASN A 71 9.61 10.07 -9.43
CA ASN A 71 10.85 9.34 -9.75
C ASN A 71 10.85 8.78 -11.19
N CYS A 72 10.41 9.58 -12.16
CA CYS A 72 10.28 9.20 -13.57
C CYS A 72 9.27 8.07 -13.85
N LEU A 73 8.42 7.72 -12.88
CA LEU A 73 7.34 6.75 -13.05
C LEU A 73 5.97 7.46 -13.04
N PRO A 74 5.02 7.08 -13.91
CA PRO A 74 3.68 7.65 -13.89
C PRO A 74 2.97 7.26 -12.60
N VAL A 75 2.27 8.22 -12.00
CA VAL A 75 1.45 7.98 -10.82
C VAL A 75 0.13 7.34 -11.26
N ASP A 76 0.02 6.03 -11.05
CA ASP A 76 -1.19 5.23 -11.33
C ASP A 76 -2.09 5.08 -10.10
N MET A 77 -2.20 6.12 -9.28
CA MET A 77 -3.10 6.13 -8.13
C MET A 77 -3.93 7.40 -8.14
N ASN A 78 -5.05 7.38 -7.41
CA ASN A 78 -5.81 8.60 -7.14
C ASN A 78 -4.88 9.71 -6.63
N ILE A 79 -4.83 10.85 -7.32
CA ILE A 79 -3.86 11.93 -7.04
C ILE A 79 -3.94 12.41 -5.59
N ARG A 80 -5.16 12.54 -5.02
CA ARG A 80 -5.34 12.92 -3.61
C ARG A 80 -4.75 11.88 -2.66
N LYS A 81 -4.97 10.59 -2.94
CA LYS A 81 -4.39 9.48 -2.18
C LYS A 81 -2.86 9.49 -2.30
N PHE A 82 -2.34 9.72 -3.50
CA PHE A 82 -0.90 9.80 -3.75
C PHE A 82 -0.24 10.92 -2.94
N ILE A 83 -0.80 12.14 -2.99
CA ILE A 83 -0.30 13.29 -2.21
C ILE A 83 -0.34 12.99 -0.71
N ARG A 84 -1.45 12.42 -0.22
CA ARG A 84 -1.58 12.01 1.18
C ARG A 84 -0.51 10.99 1.58
N ASN A 85 -0.30 9.96 0.76
CA ASN A 85 0.71 8.94 1.03
C ASN A 85 2.12 9.53 1.12
N ILE A 86 2.47 10.52 0.27
CA ILE A 86 3.75 11.24 0.38
C ILE A 86 3.87 11.95 1.72
N PHE A 87 2.81 12.67 2.12
CA PHE A 87 2.80 13.40 3.39
C PHE A 87 2.92 12.45 4.59
N ASP A 88 2.17 11.34 4.57
CA ASP A 88 2.19 10.33 5.61
C ASP A 88 3.57 9.68 5.71
N ALA A 89 4.18 9.31 4.57
CA ALA A 89 5.53 8.72 4.54
C ALA A 89 6.59 9.67 5.10
N LYS A 90 6.54 10.97 4.74
CA LYS A 90 7.43 11.98 5.30
C LYS A 90 7.23 12.14 6.81
N SER A 91 5.98 12.19 7.25
CA SER A 91 5.63 12.31 8.68
C SER A 91 6.12 11.10 9.47
N LEU A 92 5.95 9.89 8.94
CA LEU A 92 6.45 8.66 9.54
C LEU A 92 7.98 8.64 9.60
N LEU A 93 8.67 9.09 8.54
CA LEU A 93 10.13 9.23 8.55
C LEU A 93 10.58 10.22 9.63
N THR A 94 9.94 11.38 9.73
CA THR A 94 10.22 12.37 10.78
C THR A 94 10.03 11.77 12.17
N LEU A 95 8.93 11.02 12.38
CA LEU A 95 8.68 10.33 13.64
C LEU A 95 9.76 9.29 13.95
N ALA A 96 10.14 8.46 12.97
CA ALA A 96 11.13 7.40 13.13
C ALA A 96 12.53 7.95 13.47
N LEU A 97 12.87 9.15 12.98
CA LEU A 97 14.16 9.80 13.24
C LEU A 97 14.23 10.53 14.59
N LEU A 98 13.15 10.58 15.38
CA LEU A 98 13.20 11.25 16.68
C LEU A 98 14.19 10.53 17.62
N PRO A 99 14.99 11.27 18.42
CA PRO A 99 16.02 10.70 19.29
C PRO A 99 15.52 9.61 20.24
N ARG A 100 14.25 9.66 20.66
CA ARG A 100 13.62 8.66 21.53
C ARG A 100 13.37 7.30 20.86
N PHE A 101 13.30 7.27 19.53
CA PHE A 101 13.18 6.05 18.74
C PHE A 101 14.53 5.60 18.17
N ASN A 102 15.48 6.53 18.09
CA ASN A 102 16.86 6.26 17.66
C ASN A 102 17.85 6.17 18.83
N SER A 103 17.35 6.16 20.08
CA SER A 103 18.15 5.78 21.22
C SER A 103 18.38 4.28 21.10
N TYR A 104 19.62 3.89 20.82
CA TYR A 104 20.11 2.52 20.90
C TYR A 104 20.04 2.03 22.35
N SER A 105 18.84 1.88 22.89
CA SER A 105 18.63 1.09 24.08
C SER A 105 19.03 -0.32 23.68
N LEU A 106 20.12 -0.85 24.25
CA LEU A 106 20.51 -2.23 24.04
C LEU A 106 19.27 -3.09 24.34
N THR A 107 18.68 -3.68 23.29
CA THR A 107 17.50 -4.54 23.44
C THR A 107 17.79 -5.76 24.31
N SER A 108 19.06 -6.03 24.61
CA SER A 108 19.54 -7.02 25.58
C SER A 108 19.35 -6.60 27.04
N ASP A 109 19.23 -5.31 27.35
CA ASP A 109 19.01 -4.82 28.72
C ASP A 109 17.53 -4.84 29.11
N ILE A 110 16.63 -5.14 28.17
CA ILE A 110 15.20 -5.27 28.41
C ILE A 110 14.89 -6.71 28.78
N ASP A 111 14.49 -6.93 30.03
CA ASP A 111 13.89 -8.19 30.45
C ASP A 111 12.46 -8.28 29.89
N TRP A 112 12.33 -8.98 28.76
CA TRP A 112 11.06 -9.19 28.08
C TRP A 112 10.08 -10.07 28.88
N ALA A 113 10.58 -10.97 29.75
CA ALA A 113 9.72 -11.78 30.60
C ALA A 113 9.07 -10.90 31.67
N CYS A 114 9.85 -10.06 32.35
CA CYS A 114 9.35 -9.08 33.30
C CYS A 114 8.42 -8.05 32.64
N THR A 115 8.80 -7.52 31.47
CA THR A 115 7.98 -6.54 30.73
C THR A 115 6.61 -7.11 30.37
N LYS A 116 6.59 -8.36 29.85
CA LYS A 116 5.34 -9.06 29.50
C LYS A 116 4.48 -9.32 30.74
N PHE A 117 5.09 -9.73 31.85
CA PHE A 117 4.39 -9.92 33.12
C PHE A 117 3.72 -8.62 33.61
N CYS A 118 4.45 -7.51 33.61
CA CYS A 118 3.93 -6.20 34.03
C CYS A 118 2.77 -5.71 33.16
N LEU A 119 2.87 -5.88 31.84
CA LEU A 119 1.81 -5.49 30.90
C LEU A 119 0.54 -6.31 31.09
N ASN A 120 0.67 -7.62 31.31
CA ASN A 120 -0.47 -8.52 31.49
C ASN A 120 -1.17 -8.31 32.85
N ASN A 121 -0.44 -7.86 33.87
CA ASN A 121 -0.97 -7.70 35.23
C ASN A 121 -1.18 -6.23 35.65
N ASN A 122 -1.25 -5.28 34.70
CA ASN A 122 -1.35 -3.84 34.97
C ASN A 122 -2.50 -3.45 35.94
N LYS A 123 -3.58 -4.23 35.99
CA LYS A 123 -4.70 -4.01 36.93
C LYS A 123 -4.34 -4.23 38.41
N GLN A 124 -3.37 -5.10 38.72
CA GLN A 124 -2.90 -5.37 40.08
C GLN A 124 -1.94 -4.28 40.60
N PHE A 125 -1.22 -3.59 39.71
CA PHE A 125 -0.27 -2.55 40.09
C PHE A 125 -0.92 -1.19 40.38
N VAL A 126 -2.06 -0.89 39.75
CA VAL A 126 -2.78 0.38 40.00
C VAL A 126 -3.51 0.38 41.35
N SER A 127 -3.92 -0.78 41.88
CA SER A 127 -4.54 -0.88 43.20
C SER A 127 -3.55 -0.72 44.37
N HIS A 128 -2.24 -0.88 44.13
CA HIS A 128 -1.20 -0.78 45.16
C HIS A 128 -0.57 0.61 45.32
N ARG A 129 -1.05 1.64 44.61
CA ARG A 129 -0.52 3.01 44.73
C ARG A 129 -0.70 3.67 46.11
N ASN A 130 -1.41 3.03 47.03
CA ASN A 130 -1.60 3.54 48.39
C ASN A 130 -0.69 2.88 49.45
N GLU A 131 0.18 1.93 49.08
CA GLU A 131 1.08 1.31 50.05
C GLU A 131 2.51 1.27 49.54
N THR A 132 3.28 2.27 49.93
CA THR A 132 4.75 2.23 49.91
C THR A 132 5.25 0.98 50.62
N LYS A 133 5.77 0.01 49.86
CA LYS A 133 6.80 -0.93 50.33
C LYS A 133 7.62 -1.44 49.15
N ALA A 134 8.76 -0.79 48.95
CA ALA A 134 9.79 -1.15 47.97
C ALA A 134 10.54 -2.47 48.28
N SER A 135 9.98 -3.34 49.13
CA SER A 135 10.65 -4.55 49.63
C SER A 135 10.05 -5.87 49.14
N SER A 136 8.90 -5.88 48.46
CA SER A 136 8.29 -7.14 47.95
C SER A 136 8.68 -7.49 46.51
N LEU A 137 9.15 -6.51 45.72
CA LEU A 137 9.46 -6.71 44.30
C LEU A 137 10.77 -7.47 44.07
N GLN A 138 11.72 -7.42 45.00
CA GLN A 138 12.96 -8.21 44.91
C GLN A 138 12.73 -9.71 45.18
N SER A 139 11.75 -10.06 46.01
CA SER A 139 11.48 -11.46 46.39
C SER A 139 10.73 -12.26 45.31
N GLU A 140 9.85 -11.61 44.53
CA GLU A 140 9.06 -12.29 43.50
C GLU A 140 9.85 -12.53 42.21
N LEU A 141 10.76 -11.62 41.85
CA LEU A 141 11.64 -11.78 40.70
C LEU A 141 12.69 -12.89 40.91
N ALA A 142 13.17 -13.08 42.15
CA ALA A 142 14.15 -14.13 42.48
C ALA A 142 13.57 -15.56 42.40
N LEU A 143 12.25 -15.73 42.55
CA LEU A 143 11.59 -17.03 42.48
C LEU A 143 11.29 -17.47 41.04
N SER A 144 11.25 -16.55 40.07
CA SER A 144 10.99 -16.86 38.66
C SER A 144 12.27 -17.12 37.84
N SER A 145 13.45 -16.97 38.44
CA SER A 145 14.76 -17.19 37.80
C SER A 145 15.50 -18.45 38.30
N MET A 146 14.79 -19.41 38.92
CA MET A 146 15.30 -20.76 39.20
C MET A 146 14.63 -21.78 38.30
#